data_AF-A0A1T4N3Z6-F1
#
_entry.id   AF-A0A1T4N3Z6-F1
#
_cell.length_a   1.000
_cell.length_b   1.000
_cell.length_c   1.000
_cell.angle_alpha   90.00
_cell.angle_beta   90.00
_cell.angle_gamma   90.00
#
_symmetry.space_group_name_H-M   'P 1'
#
loop_
_entity.id
_entity.type
_entity.pdbx_description
1 polymer ?
#
loop_
_entity_poly.entity_id
_entity_poly.type
_entity_poly.pdbx_seq_one_letter_code
_entity_poly.pdbx_strand_id
1 'polypeptide(L)'
;MVSLEIQFKTFIYMLLFGHFLAFTFDFYRVFRSFGYLDNIATRIIDFIFCLLAGIITFIILLKSNLGEIRIYIFFSLGLGILIYNRLFSKYAITSFRVILEEIIKIIRKSFKLIKKLYKIIEGAFLKIKEKINSFKT
;
A
#
# COMPACT_ATOMS: atom_id res chain seq x y z
N MET A 1 30.86 5.52 -25.62
CA MET A 1 30.68 4.29 -24.82
C MET A 1 30.41 4.68 -23.38
N VAL A 2 29.40 4.07 -22.73
CA VAL A 2 29.11 4.30 -21.30
C VAL A 2 30.19 3.65 -20.44
N SER A 3 30.72 4.37 -19.44
CA SER A 3 31.79 3.86 -18.57
C SER A 3 31.32 2.66 -17.72
N LEU A 4 32.26 1.79 -17.35
CA LEU A 4 31.96 0.62 -16.52
C LEU A 4 31.39 1.01 -15.15
N GLU A 5 31.88 2.12 -14.59
CA GLU A 5 31.38 2.67 -13.33
C GLU A 5 29.88 3.00 -13.38
N ILE A 6 29.42 3.64 -14.48
CA ILE A 6 28.01 3.97 -14.67
C ILE A 6 27.19 2.68 -14.77
N GLN A 7 27.68 1.67 -15.51
CA GLN A 7 26.98 0.39 -15.64
C GLN A 7 26.77 -0.31 -14.28
N PHE A 8 27.80 -0.33 -13.42
CA PHE A 8 27.69 -0.86 -12.05
C PHE A 8 26.72 -0.05 -11.19
N LYS A 9 26.76 1.28 -11.25
CA LYS A 9 25.80 2.14 -10.52
C LYS A 9 24.36 1.87 -10.95
N THR A 10 24.11 1.79 -12.26
CA THR A 10 22.79 1.45 -12.81
C THR A 10 22.33 0.08 -12.35
N PHE A 11 23.22 -0.91 -12.34
CA PHE A 11 22.92 -2.26 -11.85
C PHE A 11 22.44 -2.22 -10.39
N ILE A 12 23.17 -1.53 -9.51
CA ILE A 12 22.82 -1.41 -8.09
C ILE A 12 21.48 -0.68 -7.94
N TYR A 13 21.26 0.42 -8.65
CA TYR A 13 19.98 1.15 -8.59
C TYR A 13 18.81 0.29 -9.06
N MET A 14 18.98 -0.49 -10.12
CA MET A 14 17.95 -1.40 -10.61
C MET A 14 17.68 -2.55 -9.65
N LEU A 15 18.71 -3.05 -8.98
CA LEU A 15 18.57 -4.06 -7.92
C LEU A 15 17.80 -3.51 -6.72
N LEU A 16 18.15 -2.32 -6.24
CA LEU A 16 17.43 -1.66 -5.16
C LEU A 16 15.98 -1.31 -5.56
N PHE A 17 15.77 -0.88 -6.80
CA PHE A 17 14.44 -0.60 -7.30
C PHE A 17 13.59 -1.88 -7.40
N GLY A 18 14.17 -3.01 -7.81
CA GLY A 18 13.50 -4.31 -7.76
C GLY A 18 13.11 -4.70 -6.33
N HIS A 19 13.97 -4.44 -5.35
CA HIS A 19 13.67 -4.63 -3.94
C HIS A 19 12.47 -3.78 -3.49
N PHE A 20 12.48 -2.50 -3.87
CA PHE A 20 11.41 -1.55 -3.56
C PHE A 20 10.07 -1.93 -4.23
N LEU A 21 10.10 -2.42 -5.48
CA LEU A 21 8.91 -2.92 -6.17
C LEU A 21 8.30 -4.09 -5.43
N ALA A 22 9.11 -5.08 -5.04
CA ALA A 22 8.63 -6.24 -4.31
C ALA A 22 8.08 -5.88 -2.92
N PHE A 23 8.72 -4.92 -2.23
CA PHE A 23 8.21 -4.35 -0.97
C PHE A 23 6.84 -3.67 -1.12
N THR A 24 6.71 -2.83 -2.15
CA THR A 24 5.45 -2.13 -2.44
C THR A 24 4.35 -3.14 -2.83
N PHE A 25 4.71 -4.18 -3.58
CA PHE A 25 3.80 -5.26 -3.93
C PHE A 25 3.34 -6.06 -2.71
N ASP A 26 4.21 -6.32 -1.73
CA ASP A 26 3.83 -6.95 -0.47
C ASP A 26 2.83 -6.14 0.32
N PHE A 27 3.07 -4.83 0.42
CA PHE A 27 2.13 -3.91 1.05
C PHE A 27 0.75 -4.00 0.40
N TYR A 28 0.70 -3.87 -0.93
CA TYR A 28 -0.54 -4.02 -1.70
C TYR A 28 -1.22 -5.39 -1.47
N ARG A 29 -0.45 -6.49 -1.50
CA ARG A 29 -0.97 -7.84 -1.27
C ARG A 29 -1.59 -8.00 0.11
N VAL A 30 -0.99 -7.41 1.14
CA VAL A 30 -1.57 -7.43 2.49
C VAL A 30 -2.89 -6.66 2.51
N PHE A 31 -2.94 -5.44 1.97
CA PHE A 31 -4.19 -4.67 1.89
C PHE A 31 -5.32 -5.42 1.18
N ARG A 32 -5.01 -6.06 0.05
CA ARG A 32 -5.96 -6.91 -0.67
C ARG A 32 -6.46 -8.08 0.17
N SER A 33 -5.59 -8.70 0.98
CA SER A 33 -5.97 -9.84 1.82
C SER A 33 -6.99 -9.50 2.92
N PHE A 34 -7.12 -8.24 3.32
CA PHE A 34 -8.14 -7.77 4.25
C PHE A 34 -9.51 -7.51 3.58
N GLY A 35 -9.61 -7.66 2.25
CA GLY A 35 -10.86 -7.50 1.52
C GLY A 35 -11.29 -6.04 1.32
N TYR A 36 -10.38 -5.07 1.51
CA TYR A 36 -10.68 -3.65 1.29
C TYR A 36 -10.78 -3.26 -0.19
N LEU A 37 -10.28 -4.10 -1.09
CA LEU A 37 -10.24 -3.84 -2.53
C LEU A 37 -11.16 -4.82 -3.25
N ASP A 38 -12.02 -4.29 -4.11
CA ASP A 38 -12.82 -5.10 -5.02
C ASP A 38 -11.99 -5.57 -6.23
N ASN A 39 -12.58 -6.45 -7.05
CA ASN A 39 -11.89 -7.03 -8.20
C ASN A 39 -11.52 -5.98 -9.26
N ILE A 40 -12.32 -4.91 -9.40
CA ILE A 40 -12.07 -3.85 -10.38
C ILE A 40 -10.91 -2.97 -9.90
N ALA A 41 -10.93 -2.51 -8.65
CA ALA A 41 -9.84 -1.73 -8.07
C ALA A 41 -8.52 -2.50 -8.11
N THR A 42 -8.54 -3.80 -7.79
CA THR A 42 -7.36 -4.67 -7.91
C THR A 42 -6.73 -4.59 -9.31
N ARG A 43 -7.53 -4.75 -10.37
CA ARG A 43 -7.05 -4.71 -11.75
C ARG A 43 -6.50 -3.33 -12.14
N ILE A 44 -7.15 -2.27 -11.67
CA ILE A 44 -6.71 -0.88 -11.91
C ILE A 44 -5.38 -0.63 -11.20
N ILE A 45 -5.25 -1.03 -9.93
CA ILE A 45 -4.02 -0.87 -9.15
C ILE A 45 -2.89 -1.68 -9.77
N ASP A 46 -3.13 -2.92 -10.19
CA ASP A 46 -2.13 -3.75 -10.86
C ASP A 46 -1.65 -3.08 -12.16
N PHE A 47 -2.57 -2.51 -12.95
CA PHE A 47 -2.23 -1.77 -14.16
C PHE A 47 -1.38 -0.53 -13.87
N ILE A 48 -1.80 0.29 -12.89
CA ILE A 48 -1.07 1.49 -12.47
C ILE A 48 0.32 1.11 -11.93
N PHE A 49 0.42 0.05 -11.13
CA PHE A 49 1.68 -0.44 -10.58
C PHE A 49 2.65 -0.84 -11.70
N CYS A 50 2.19 -1.63 -12.67
CA CYS A 50 3.00 -2.00 -13.82
C CYS A 50 3.45 -0.79 -14.64
N LEU A 51 2.54 0.16 -14.87
CA LEU A 51 2.83 1.38 -15.62
C LEU A 51 3.88 2.24 -14.90
N LEU A 52 3.73 2.45 -13.59
CA LEU A 52 4.69 3.19 -12.76
C LEU A 52 6.06 2.48 -12.71
N ALA A 53 6.08 1.16 -12.53
CA ALA A 53 7.31 0.37 -12.55
C ALA A 53 8.06 0.53 -13.87
N GLY A 54 7.34 0.47 -15.00
CA GLY A 54 7.89 0.71 -16.34
C GLY A 54 8.45 2.12 -16.50
N ILE A 55 7.68 3.15 -16.13
CA ILE A 55 8.10 4.55 -16.22
C ILE A 55 9.36 4.81 -15.37
N ILE A 56 9.38 4.35 -14.12
CA ILE A 56 10.52 4.58 -13.23
C ILE A 56 11.76 3.84 -13.76
N THR A 57 11.61 2.60 -14.24
CA THR A 57 12.69 1.86 -14.89
C THR A 57 13.23 2.63 -16.08
N PHE A 58 12.35 3.18 -16.92
CA PHE A 58 12.72 3.98 -18.09
C PHE A 58 13.43 5.29 -17.70
N ILE A 59 13.03 5.95 -16.62
CA ILE A 59 13.70 7.16 -16.11
C ILE A 59 15.12 6.82 -15.62
N ILE A 60 15.31 5.72 -14.89
CA ILE A 60 16.65 5.29 -14.43
C ILE A 60 17.55 4.97 -15.63
N LEU A 61 16.99 4.31 -16.65
CA LEU A 61 17.64 4.06 -17.94
C LEU A 61 18.07 5.37 -18.63
N LEU A 62 17.14 6.29 -18.87
CA LEU A 62 17.42 7.57 -19.51
C LEU A 62 18.56 8.34 -18.83
N LYS A 63 18.56 8.39 -17.49
CA LYS A 63 19.59 9.08 -16.71
C LYS A 63 20.96 8.38 -16.74
N SER A 64 20.97 7.06 -16.90
CA SER A 64 22.19 6.27 -16.78
C SER A 64 22.87 6.01 -18.12
N ASN A 65 22.10 5.65 -19.14
CA ASN A 65 22.63 5.15 -20.41
C ASN A 65 21.88 5.72 -21.62
N LEU A 66 21.26 6.89 -21.47
CA LEU A 66 20.49 7.56 -22.52
C LEU A 66 19.32 6.71 -23.06
N GLY A 67 18.81 5.77 -22.25
CA GLY A 67 17.64 4.96 -22.62
C GLY A 67 17.97 3.69 -23.39
N GLU A 68 19.25 3.30 -23.50
CA GLU A 68 19.63 2.04 -24.13
C GLU A 68 19.12 0.84 -23.34
N ILE A 69 18.33 -0.02 -23.97
CA ILE A 69 17.79 -1.21 -23.32
C ILE A 69 18.91 -2.27 -23.22
N ARG A 70 19.33 -2.61 -22.01
CA ARG A 70 20.42 -3.57 -21.75
C ARG A 70 19.94 -4.71 -20.85
N ILE A 71 20.33 -5.93 -21.17
CA ILE A 71 19.77 -7.13 -20.51
C ILE A 71 20.10 -7.22 -19.02
N TYR A 72 21.27 -6.72 -18.61
CA TYR A 72 21.66 -6.74 -17.19
C TYR A 72 20.71 -5.92 -16.32
N ILE A 73 20.00 -4.93 -16.86
CA ILE A 73 19.06 -4.08 -16.12
C ILE A 73 17.84 -4.87 -15.64
N PHE A 74 17.25 -5.65 -16.54
CA PHE A 74 16.15 -6.54 -16.20
C PHE A 74 16.61 -7.66 -15.27
N PHE A 75 17.84 -8.15 -15.46
CA PHE A 75 18.45 -9.12 -14.58
C PHE A 75 18.62 -8.56 -13.15
N SER A 76 19.11 -7.32 -12.99
CA SER A 76 19.22 -6.64 -11.70
C SER A 76 17.86 -6.48 -11.03
N LEU A 77 16.84 -6.02 -11.78
CA LEU A 77 15.47 -5.88 -11.29
C LEU A 77 14.92 -7.21 -10.78
N GLY A 78 15.01 -8.26 -11.59
CA GLY A 78 14.57 -9.61 -11.24
C GLY A 78 15.31 -10.14 -10.01
N LEU A 79 16.63 -9.98 -9.95
CA LEU A 79 17.43 -10.35 -8.79
C LEU A 79 17.01 -9.59 -7.53
N GLY A 80 16.80 -8.28 -7.62
CA GLY A 80 16.34 -7.46 -6.49
C GLY A 80 15.01 -7.94 -5.92
N ILE A 81 14.06 -8.25 -6.80
CA ILE A 81 12.75 -8.83 -6.45
C ILE A 81 12.94 -10.21 -5.79
N LEU A 82 13.76 -11.09 -6.36
CA LEU A 82 14.00 -12.43 -5.83
C LEU A 82 14.66 -12.40 -4.44
N ILE A 83 15.68 -11.56 -4.28
CA ILE A 83 16.39 -11.37 -3.01
C ILE A 83 15.42 -10.84 -1.95
N TYR A 84 14.62 -9.83 -2.28
CA TYR A 84 13.58 -9.31 -1.38
C TYR A 84 12.60 -10.42 -0.96
N ASN A 85 12.05 -11.13 -1.95
CA ASN A 85 11.03 -12.16 -1.72
C ASN A 85 11.54 -13.30 -0.85
N ARG A 86 12.83 -13.66 -0.98
CA ARG A 86 13.43 -14.75 -0.19
C ARG A 86 13.80 -14.32 1.21
N LEU A 87 14.32 -13.11 1.40
CA LEU A 87 14.93 -12.69 2.66
C LEU A 87 13.99 -11.82 3.52
N PHE A 88 13.23 -10.91 2.91
CA PHE A 88 12.54 -9.82 3.61
C PHE A 88 11.02 -9.93 3.58
N SER A 89 10.45 -10.52 2.52
CA SER A 89 9.00 -10.52 2.29
C SER A 89 8.19 -11.10 3.46
N LYS A 90 8.65 -12.20 4.08
CA LYS A 90 7.99 -12.77 5.26
C LYS A 90 7.86 -11.75 6.40
N TYR A 91 8.95 -11.05 6.72
CA TYR A 91 8.97 -10.05 7.79
C TYR A 91 8.10 -8.84 7.45
N ALA A 92 8.17 -8.35 6.21
CA ALA A 92 7.38 -7.22 5.75
C ALA A 92 5.88 -7.52 5.81
N ILE A 93 5.44 -8.66 5.28
CA ILE A 93 4.03 -9.09 5.31
C ILE A 93 3.51 -9.20 6.73
N THR A 94 4.25 -9.86 7.63
CA THR A 94 3.84 -10.00 9.03
C THR A 94 3.74 -8.64 9.70
N SER A 95 4.72 -7.76 9.49
CA SER A 95 4.72 -6.41 10.06
C SER A 95 3.53 -5.60 9.57
N PHE A 96 3.27 -5.57 8.26
CA PHE A 96 2.14 -4.86 7.68
C PHE A 96 0.80 -5.39 8.17
N ARG A 97 0.66 -6.72 8.29
CA ARG A 97 -0.57 -7.34 8.80
C ARG A 97 -0.84 -6.91 10.24
N VAL A 98 0.16 -6.97 11.12
CA VAL A 98 0.02 -6.55 12.52
C VAL A 98 -0.36 -5.07 12.60
N ILE A 99 0.36 -4.21 11.88
CA ILE A 99 0.09 -2.77 11.86
C ILE A 99 -1.35 -2.49 11.41
N LEU A 100 -1.80 -3.12 10.33
CA LEU A 100 -3.16 -2.95 9.83
C LEU A 100 -4.22 -3.46 10.80
N GLU A 101 -4.02 -4.63 11.41
CA GLU A 101 -4.93 -5.16 12.42
C GLU A 101 -5.07 -4.21 13.61
N GLU A 102 -3.98 -3.62 14.08
CA GLU A 102 -4.02 -2.64 15.17
C GLU A 102 -4.76 -1.36 14.77
N ILE A 103 -4.51 -0.83 13.58
CA ILE A 103 -5.25 0.33 13.05
C ILE A 103 -6.75 0.02 12.99
N ILE A 104 -7.14 -1.14 12.47
CA ILE A 104 -8.55 -1.55 12.35
C ILE A 104 -9.19 -1.70 13.73
N LYS A 105 -8.48 -2.27 14.71
CA LYS A 105 -8.96 -2.39 16.10
C LYS A 105 -9.22 -1.02 16.71
N ILE A 106 -8.29 -0.09 16.55
CA ILE A 106 -8.43 1.29 17.04
C ILE A 106 -9.67 1.95 16.42
N ILE A 107 -9.80 1.89 15.10
CA ILE A 107 -10.95 2.47 14.38
C ILE A 107 -12.27 1.88 14.88
N ARG A 108 -12.38 0.55 15.01
CA ARG A 108 -13.59 -0.12 15.53
C ARG A 108 -13.93 0.31 16.96
N LYS A 109 -12.92 0.47 17.82
CA LYS A 109 -13.09 0.94 19.20
C LYS A 109 -13.65 2.37 19.21
N SER A 110 -13.08 3.25 18.40
CA SER A 110 -13.56 4.64 18.25
C SER A 110 -15.00 4.69 17.74
N PHE A 111 -15.34 3.92 16.71
CA PHE A 111 -16.72 3.85 16.20
C PHE A 111 -17.73 3.33 17.23
N LYS A 112 -17.34 2.33 18.05
CA LYS A 112 -18.21 1.84 19.14
C LYS A 112 -18.49 2.92 20.17
N LEU A 113 -17.47 3.72 20.52
CA LEU A 113 -17.63 4.84 21.45
C LEU A 113 -18.59 5.89 20.88
N ILE A 114 -18.40 6.27 19.62
CA ILE A 114 -19.27 7.23 18.92
C ILE A 114 -20.73 6.75 18.90
N LYS A 115 -20.97 5.47 18.55
CA LYS A 115 -22.34 4.89 18.57
C LYS A 115 -22.98 4.91 19.96
N LYS A 116 -22.20 4.65 21.02
CA LYS A 116 -22.68 4.72 22.40
C LYS A 116 -23.13 6.13 22.76
N LEU A 117 -22.32 7.14 22.41
CA LEU A 117 -22.64 8.55 22.65
C LEU A 117 -23.90 8.97 21.89
N TYR A 118 -24.03 8.60 20.61
CA TYR A 118 -25.21 8.88 19.80
C TYR A 118 -26.50 8.35 20.45
N LYS A 119 -26.50 7.09 20.91
CA LYS A 119 -27.67 6.47 21.55
C LYS A 119 -28.08 7.17 22.86
N ILE A 120 -27.10 7.68 23.63
CA ILE A 120 -27.39 8.45 24.85
C ILE A 120 -28.10 9.77 24.50
N ILE A 121 -27.60 10.49 23.50
CA ILE A 121 -28.16 11.76 23.05
C ILE A 121 -29.58 11.56 22.50
N GLU A 122 -29.78 10.54 21.66
CA GLU A 122 -31.10 10.18 21.12
C GLU A 122 -32.12 9.87 22.22
N GLY A 123 -31.71 9.09 23.23
CA GLY A 123 -32.56 8.79 24.39
C GLY A 123 -32.93 10.03 25.21
N ALA A 124 -32.00 10.99 25.36
CA ALA A 124 -32.29 12.27 26.03
C ALA A 124 -33.27 13.12 25.22
N PHE A 125 -33.12 13.16 23.89
CA PHE A 125 -33.99 13.91 22.99
C PHE A 125 -35.42 13.36 23.00
N LEU A 126 -35.60 12.03 22.98
CA LEU A 126 -36.91 11.39 23.06
C LEU A 126 -37.64 11.75 24.38
N LYS A 127 -36.93 11.71 25.52
CA LYS A 127 -37.50 12.12 26.82
C LYS A 127 -37.95 13.59 26.84
N ILE A 128 -37.17 14.48 26.24
CA ILE A 128 -37.53 15.90 26.12
C ILE A 128 -38.77 16.06 25.23
N LYS A 129 -38.82 15.36 24.10
CA LYS A 129 -39.96 15.39 23.16
C LYS A 129 -41.26 14.89 23.80
N GLU A 130 -41.21 13.78 24.55
CA GLU A 130 -42.35 13.27 25.32
C GLU A 130 -42.85 14.30 26.33
N LYS A 131 -41.92 14.92 27.08
CA LYS A 131 -42.26 15.96 28.06
C LYS A 131 -42.91 17.19 27.41
N ILE A 132 -42.44 17.62 26.23
CA ILE A 132 -43.06 18.74 25.50
C ILE A 132 -44.48 18.39 25.05
N ASN A 133 -44.70 17.18 24.53
CA ASN A 133 -46.03 16.74 24.09
C ASN A 133 -47.03 16.63 25.26
N SER A 134 -46.59 16.19 26.44
CA SER A 134 -47.47 16.12 27.62
C SER A 134 -47.93 17.48 28.13
N PHE A 135 -47.17 18.55 27.87
CA PHE A 135 -47.57 19.93 28.23
C PHE A 135 -48.54 20.58 27.24
N LYS A 136 -48.72 19.98 26.06
CA LYS A 136 -49.55 20.52 24.97
C LYS A 136 -50.97 19.92 24.93
N THR A 137 -51.31 19.07 25.90
CA THR A 137 -52.61 18.39 26.09
C THR A 137 -53.26 18.95 27.35
#